data_AF-A0A179IBY5-F1
#
_entry.id   AF-A0A179IBY5-F1
#
_cell.length_a   1.000
_cell.length_b   1.000
_cell.length_c   1.000
_cell.angle_alpha   90.00
_cell.angle_beta   90.00
_cell.angle_gamma   90.00
#
_symmetry.space_group_name_H-M   'P 1'
#
loop_
_entity.id
_entity.type
_entity.pdbx_description
1 polymer ?
#
loop_
_entity_poly.entity_id
_entity_poly.type
_entity_poly.pdbx_seq_one_letter_code
_entity_poly.pdbx_strand_id
1 'polypeptide(L)'
;MLLRLFTLSALLTFVAASPAQGVSNIEKRCTATGQYCGNGSVCCAGSACSTSGYCTLYGTAGQYCGNAVPCAPGLACSTSAYCTPYGTAGQYCGNAVPCASGLACSTSGYCTPYGTAGQYCGNGVPCAAGLNCNWKGYCG
;
A
#
# COMPACT_ATOMS: atom_id res chain seq x y z
N MET A 1 63.76 36.99 39.53
CA MET A 1 62.98 37.17 40.77
C MET A 1 61.57 37.65 40.41
N LEU A 2 60.64 36.72 40.17
CA LEU A 2 59.30 36.65 40.79
C LEU A 2 58.41 35.71 39.95
N LEU A 3 58.19 34.56 40.56
CA LEU A 3 57.23 33.53 40.23
C LEU A 3 55.82 34.04 40.56
N ARG A 4 54.85 33.99 39.64
CA ARG A 4 53.42 33.81 39.99
C ARG A 4 52.68 33.02 38.91
N LEU A 5 52.57 31.72 39.17
CA LEU A 5 51.49 30.86 38.71
C LEU A 5 50.13 31.49 39.07
N PHE A 6 49.21 31.56 38.11
CA PHE A 6 47.78 31.39 38.37
C PHE A 6 47.14 30.74 37.15
N THR A 7 47.13 29.41 37.17
CA THR A 7 46.26 28.56 36.36
C THR A 7 44.83 28.75 36.82
N LEU A 8 43.97 29.39 36.01
CA LEU A 8 42.53 29.30 36.15
C LEU A 8 41.98 28.38 35.06
N SER A 9 41.73 27.13 35.47
CA SER A 9 40.93 26.17 34.73
C SER A 9 39.44 26.45 34.90
N ALA A 10 38.72 26.20 33.80
CA ALA A 10 37.32 25.78 33.71
C ALA A 10 36.22 26.81 34.04
N LEU A 11 35.45 27.17 33.01
CA LEU A 11 34.06 26.69 32.85
C LEU A 11 33.57 27.11 31.45
N LEU A 12 33.97 26.39 30.41
CA LEU A 12 33.23 26.44 29.14
C LEU A 12 31.96 25.61 29.34
N THR A 13 30.87 26.30 29.62
CA THR A 13 29.52 25.74 29.60
C THR A 13 29.23 25.25 28.19
N PHE A 14 29.32 23.94 27.97
CA PHE A 14 28.66 23.28 26.86
C PHE A 14 27.15 23.49 27.05
N VAL A 15 26.59 24.47 26.37
CA VAL A 15 25.15 24.45 26.05
C VAL A 15 25.00 23.30 25.08
N ALA A 16 24.67 22.12 25.62
CA ALA A 16 24.06 21.08 24.83
C ALA A 16 22.78 21.71 24.26
N ALA A 17 22.78 22.03 22.97
CA ALA A 17 21.56 22.27 22.24
C ALA A 17 20.75 20.99 22.36
N SER A 18 19.86 20.95 23.34
CA SER A 18 18.83 19.93 23.43
C SER A 18 18.17 19.88 22.04
N PRO A 19 18.05 18.71 21.40
CA PRO A 19 17.17 18.64 20.25
C PRO A 19 15.83 19.14 20.76
N ALA A 20 15.31 20.17 20.10
CA ALA A 20 13.96 20.64 20.33
C ALA A 20 13.06 19.41 20.27
N GLN A 21 12.68 18.90 21.44
CA GLN A 21 11.55 18.02 21.62
C GLN A 21 10.35 18.93 21.44
N GLY A 22 10.16 19.35 20.19
CA GLY A 22 9.01 20.10 19.74
C GLY A 22 7.82 19.18 19.91
N VAL A 23 7.16 19.33 21.06
CA VAL A 23 5.75 19.07 21.31
C VAL A 23 4.99 18.69 20.05
N SER A 24 4.89 17.38 19.78
CA SER A 24 4.01 16.86 18.72
C SER A 24 3.04 15.84 19.33
N ASN A 25 2.59 16.09 20.56
CA ASN A 25 1.36 15.52 21.11
C ASN A 25 0.15 16.29 20.58
N ILE A 26 0.10 16.44 19.25
CA ILE A 26 -1.10 16.75 18.50
C ILE A 26 -1.29 15.47 17.68
N GLU A 27 -2.12 14.57 18.21
CA GLU A 27 -2.63 13.33 17.59
C GLU A 27 -2.11 13.10 16.16
N LYS A 28 -0.93 12.49 16.00
CA LYS A 28 -0.46 12.11 14.67
C LYS A 28 -1.32 10.94 14.23
N ARG A 29 -2.47 11.24 13.60
CA ARG A 29 -3.43 10.25 13.09
C ARG A 29 -2.80 9.32 12.05
N CYS A 30 -1.65 9.71 11.50
CA CYS A 30 -0.93 8.95 10.51
C CYS A 30 0.59 9.17 10.56
N THR A 31 1.31 8.18 10.06
CA THR A 31 2.76 8.15 9.88
C THR A 31 3.12 8.82 8.55
N ALA A 32 4.02 9.81 8.61
CA ALA A 32 4.45 10.55 7.43
C ALA A 32 5.29 9.68 6.47
N THR A 33 5.34 10.05 5.20
CA THR A 33 6.21 9.39 4.21
C THR A 33 7.67 9.35 4.69
N GLY A 34 8.35 8.23 4.44
CA GLY A 34 9.73 7.96 4.86
C GLY A 34 9.88 7.50 6.32
N GLN A 35 8.80 7.50 7.11
CA GLN A 35 8.83 7.02 8.49
C GLN A 35 8.43 5.52 8.56
N TYR A 36 8.94 4.84 9.58
CA TYR A 36 8.68 3.41 9.78
C TYR A 36 7.22 3.14 10.18
N CYS A 37 6.62 2.13 9.55
CA CYS A 37 5.23 1.69 9.74
C CYS A 37 5.10 0.18 9.95
N GLY A 38 6.21 -0.57 10.00
CA GLY A 38 6.19 -2.03 10.17
C GLY A 38 5.66 -2.53 11.52
N ASN A 39 5.31 -1.62 12.44
CA ASN A 39 4.62 -1.90 13.70
C ASN A 39 3.08 -1.82 13.61
N GLY A 40 2.53 -1.73 12.39
CA GLY A 40 1.09 -1.57 12.16
C GLY A 40 0.59 -0.12 12.18
N SER A 41 1.49 0.87 12.21
CA SER A 41 1.09 2.28 12.09
C SER A 41 0.50 2.58 10.71
N VAL A 42 -0.57 3.36 10.67
CA VAL A 42 -1.20 3.79 9.42
C VAL A 42 -0.44 4.94 8.78
N CYS A 43 -0.18 4.87 7.48
CA CYS A 43 0.47 5.95 6.73
C CYS A 43 -0.51 7.07 6.37
N CYS A 44 0.02 8.28 6.15
CA CYS A 44 -0.82 9.42 5.75
C CYS A 44 -1.41 9.23 4.34
N ALA A 45 -2.49 9.94 4.06
CA ALA A 45 -3.18 9.90 2.77
C ALA A 45 -2.19 10.08 1.60
N GLY A 46 -2.35 9.26 0.56
CA GLY A 46 -1.42 9.22 -0.57
C GLY A 46 -0.19 8.33 -0.37
N SER A 47 -0.07 7.64 0.78
CA SER A 47 1.01 6.69 1.04
C SER A 47 0.51 5.42 1.73
N ALA A 48 1.28 4.35 1.62
CA ALA A 48 1.03 3.09 2.31
C ALA A 48 2.33 2.49 2.85
N CYS A 49 2.19 1.53 3.77
CA CYS A 49 3.33 0.81 4.29
C CYS A 49 3.86 -0.15 3.22
N SER A 50 5.05 0.14 2.71
CA SER A 50 5.75 -0.74 1.77
C SER A 50 6.18 -2.04 2.46
N THR A 51 6.52 -3.07 1.69
CA THR A 51 7.08 -4.31 2.27
C THR A 51 8.44 -4.10 2.93
N SER A 52 9.13 -2.98 2.65
CA SER A 52 10.32 -2.54 3.37
C SER A 52 10.02 -1.94 4.76
N GLY A 53 8.75 -1.79 5.12
CA GLY A 53 8.32 -1.33 6.46
C GLY A 53 8.30 0.19 6.63
N TYR A 54 8.38 0.96 5.55
CA TYR A 54 8.31 2.44 5.59
C TYR A 54 7.12 2.95 4.79
N CYS A 55 6.56 4.09 5.23
CA CYS A 55 5.50 4.77 4.50
C CYS A 55 6.04 5.33 3.19
N THR A 56 5.55 4.81 2.08
CA THR A 56 5.98 5.17 0.73
C THR A 56 4.78 5.73 -0.03
N LEU A 57 5.00 6.79 -0.82
CA LEU A 57 3.96 7.32 -1.71
C LEU A 57 3.46 6.23 -2.66
N TYR A 58 2.19 6.30 -3.00
CA TYR A 58 1.64 5.38 -3.98
C TYR A 58 2.27 5.56 -5.36
N GLY A 59 2.56 4.44 -6.01
CA GLY A 59 2.91 4.40 -7.42
C GLY A 59 1.70 4.75 -8.30
N THR A 60 1.92 5.60 -9.29
CA THR A 60 0.93 5.93 -10.33
C THR A 60 0.96 4.93 -11.48
N ALA A 61 -0.03 4.97 -12.38
CA ALA A 61 -0.11 4.04 -13.50
C ALA A 61 1.17 4.07 -14.35
N GLY A 62 1.70 2.89 -14.68
CA GLY A 62 2.95 2.72 -15.43
C GLY A 62 4.23 2.89 -14.61
N GLN A 63 4.15 3.24 -13.32
CA GLN A 63 5.33 3.27 -12.46
C GLN A 63 5.76 1.87 -12.03
N TYR A 64 7.07 1.67 -11.89
CA TYR A 64 7.64 0.42 -11.42
C TYR A 64 7.29 0.19 -9.94
N CYS A 65 6.82 -1.02 -9.63
CA CYS A 65 6.39 -1.44 -8.28
C CYS A 65 7.14 -2.68 -7.76
N GLY A 66 8.09 -3.23 -8.54
CA GLY A 66 8.90 -4.38 -8.11
C GLY A 66 9.84 -4.11 -6.93
N ASN A 67 10.03 -2.84 -6.57
CA ASN A 67 10.80 -2.37 -5.41
C ASN A 67 9.93 -2.10 -4.18
N ALA A 68 8.83 -2.85 -4.02
CA ALA A 68 7.90 -2.71 -2.89
C ALA A 68 7.12 -1.39 -2.82
N VAL A 69 7.10 -0.60 -3.90
CA VAL A 69 6.25 0.59 -3.98
C VAL A 69 4.79 0.13 -4.11
N PRO A 70 3.92 0.46 -3.14
CA PRO A 70 2.50 0.14 -3.24
C PRO A 70 1.86 0.98 -4.36
N CYS A 71 1.05 0.37 -5.22
CA CYS A 71 0.33 1.12 -6.25
C CYS A 71 -0.87 1.87 -5.67
N ALA A 72 -1.26 2.98 -6.31
CA ALA A 72 -2.43 3.76 -5.93
C ALA A 72 -3.72 2.92 -5.97
N PRO A 73 -4.77 3.30 -5.23
CA PRO A 73 -6.07 2.64 -5.31
C PRO A 73 -6.58 2.50 -6.75
N GLY A 74 -7.10 1.33 -7.09
CA GLY A 74 -7.53 1.00 -8.47
C GLY A 74 -6.40 0.52 -9.39
N LEU A 75 -5.17 0.43 -8.89
CA LEU A 75 -4.01 -0.15 -9.57
C LEU A 75 -3.50 -1.37 -8.81
N ALA A 76 -2.91 -2.32 -9.53
CA ALA A 76 -2.16 -3.44 -8.95
C ALA A 76 -0.77 -3.53 -9.56
N CYS A 77 0.16 -4.10 -8.80
CA CYS A 77 1.46 -4.44 -9.34
C CYS A 77 1.34 -5.69 -10.21
N SER A 78 1.46 -5.52 -11.53
CA SER A 78 1.39 -6.63 -12.49
C SER A 78 2.61 -7.54 -12.40
N THR A 79 2.55 -8.71 -13.02
CA THR A 79 3.70 -9.62 -13.18
C THR A 79 4.90 -8.96 -13.90
N SER A 80 4.66 -7.92 -14.71
CA SER A 80 5.70 -7.11 -15.33
C SER A 80 6.31 -6.06 -14.38
N ALA A 81 5.91 -6.06 -13.10
CA ALA A 81 6.38 -5.15 -12.06
C ALA A 81 6.07 -3.67 -12.31
N TYR A 82 4.96 -3.38 -13.00
CA TYR A 82 4.41 -2.02 -13.17
C TYR A 82 3.00 -1.92 -12.60
N CYS A 83 2.69 -0.75 -12.03
CA CYS A 83 1.37 -0.40 -11.55
C CYS A 83 0.40 -0.29 -12.73
N THR A 84 -0.51 -1.24 -12.82
CA THR A 84 -1.46 -1.39 -13.92
C THR A 84 -2.89 -1.21 -13.40
N PRO A 85 -3.77 -0.49 -14.11
CA PRO A 85 -5.18 -0.38 -13.73
C PRO A 85 -5.87 -1.74 -13.63
N TYR A 86 -6.82 -1.87 -12.73
CA TYR A 86 -7.65 -3.07 -12.64
C TYR A 86 -8.35 -3.36 -13.97
N GLY A 87 -8.45 -4.65 -14.30
CA GLY A 87 -9.00 -5.10 -15.58
C GLY A 87 -10.48 -4.78 -15.72
N THR A 88 -10.87 -4.15 -16.81
CA THR A 88 -12.26 -3.96 -17.22
C THR A 88 -12.82 -5.20 -17.91
N ALA A 89 -14.13 -5.26 -18.13
CA ALA A 89 -14.75 -6.40 -18.81
C ALA A 89 -14.07 -6.73 -20.15
N GLY A 90 -13.79 -8.01 -20.38
CA GLY A 90 -13.08 -8.51 -21.55
C GLY A 90 -11.55 -8.39 -21.52
N GLN A 91 -10.96 -7.70 -20.53
CA GLN A 91 -9.51 -7.61 -20.40
C GLN A 91 -8.92 -8.86 -19.75
N TYR A 92 -7.68 -9.18 -20.09
CA TYR A 92 -6.93 -10.30 -19.52
C TYR A 92 -6.55 -10.03 -18.06
N CYS A 93 -6.74 -11.02 -17.19
CA CYS A 93 -6.48 -10.95 -15.75
C CYS A 93 -5.47 -12.00 -15.25
N GLY A 94 -4.76 -12.70 -16.14
CA GLY A 94 -3.72 -13.66 -15.76
C GLY A 94 -2.36 -13.03 -15.42
N ASN A 95 -2.23 -11.70 -15.47
CA ASN A 95 -0.99 -10.95 -15.19
C ASN A 95 -0.91 -10.42 -13.75
N ALA A 96 -1.56 -11.09 -12.79
CA ALA A 96 -1.70 -10.67 -11.39
C ALA A 96 -2.41 -9.31 -11.17
N VAL A 97 -3.02 -8.75 -12.23
CA VAL A 97 -3.88 -7.57 -12.12
C VAL A 97 -5.32 -8.04 -11.89
N PRO A 98 -5.95 -7.69 -10.75
CA PRO A 98 -7.32 -8.07 -10.48
C PRO A 98 -8.27 -7.33 -11.40
N CYS A 99 -9.46 -7.90 -11.59
CA CYS A 99 -10.54 -7.22 -12.30
C CYS A 99 -11.12 -6.09 -11.44
N ALA A 100 -11.71 -5.10 -12.10
CA ALA A 100 -12.46 -4.04 -11.44
C ALA A 100 -13.67 -4.58 -10.66
N SER A 101 -14.21 -3.75 -9.76
CA SER A 101 -15.38 -4.12 -8.97
C SER A 101 -16.56 -4.58 -9.85
N GLY A 102 -17.27 -5.62 -9.42
CA GLY A 102 -18.37 -6.23 -10.19
C GLY A 102 -17.93 -7.26 -11.22
N LEU A 103 -16.62 -7.50 -11.36
CA LEU A 103 -16.04 -8.46 -12.29
C LEU A 103 -15.23 -9.53 -11.56
N ALA A 104 -15.13 -10.70 -12.18
CA ALA A 104 -14.25 -11.78 -11.77
C ALA A 104 -13.37 -12.24 -12.92
N CYS A 105 -12.19 -12.76 -12.57
CA CYS A 105 -11.33 -13.43 -13.54
C CYS A 105 -11.91 -14.83 -13.82
N SER A 106 -12.43 -15.03 -15.02
CA SER A 106 -12.94 -16.35 -15.44
C SER A 106 -11.81 -17.36 -15.59
N THR A 107 -12.14 -18.66 -15.66
CA THR A 107 -11.14 -19.71 -15.94
C THR A 107 -10.45 -19.51 -17.30
N SER A 108 -11.09 -18.79 -18.24
CA SER A 108 -10.48 -18.41 -19.52
C SER A 108 -9.45 -17.27 -19.41
N GLY A 109 -9.25 -16.70 -18.22
CA GLY A 109 -8.26 -15.66 -17.95
C GLY A 109 -8.72 -14.25 -18.32
N TYR A 110 -10.04 -14.02 -18.46
CA TYR A 110 -10.59 -12.71 -18.79
C TYR A 110 -11.58 -12.22 -17.73
N CYS A 111 -11.57 -10.91 -17.50
CA CYS A 111 -12.50 -10.23 -16.63
C CYS A 111 -13.91 -10.30 -17.18
N THR A 112 -14.82 -10.87 -16.41
CA THR A 112 -16.22 -11.09 -16.78
C THR A 112 -17.13 -10.63 -15.64
N PRO A 113 -18.34 -10.11 -15.93
CA PRO A 113 -19.31 -9.80 -14.88
C PRO A 113 -19.64 -11.04 -14.04
N TYR A 114 -19.93 -10.83 -12.75
CA TYR A 114 -20.46 -11.89 -11.91
C TYR A 114 -21.75 -12.48 -12.50
N GLY A 115 -21.95 -13.78 -12.29
CA GLY A 115 -23.14 -14.49 -12.77
C GLY A 115 -24.42 -14.00 -12.11
N THR A 116 -25.40 -13.57 -12.89
CA THR A 116 -26.74 -13.22 -12.42
C THR A 116 -27.62 -14.46 -12.28
N ALA A 117 -28.80 -14.33 -11.65
CA ALA A 117 -29.73 -15.44 -11.49
C ALA A 117 -30.02 -16.17 -12.83
N GLY A 118 -29.94 -17.49 -12.82
CA GLY A 118 -30.11 -18.35 -14.00
C GLY A 118 -28.90 -18.44 -14.93
N GLN A 119 -27.81 -17.71 -14.69
CA GLN A 119 -26.59 -17.84 -15.48
C GLN A 119 -25.71 -18.99 -14.99
N TYR A 120 -24.95 -19.58 -15.91
CA TYR A 120 -24.02 -20.66 -15.62
C TYR A 120 -22.77 -20.12 -14.89
N CYS A 121 -22.38 -20.78 -13.79
CA CYS A 121 -21.24 -20.44 -12.93
C CYS A 121 -20.16 -21.54 -12.87
N GLY A 122 -20.30 -22.61 -13.66
CA GLY A 122 -19.28 -23.67 -13.74
C GLY A 122 -18.01 -23.28 -14.53
N ASN A 123 -17.98 -22.09 -15.12
CA ASN A 123 -16.83 -21.54 -15.86
C ASN A 123 -15.83 -20.76 -14.97
N GLY A 124 -15.92 -20.95 -13.64
CA GLY A 124 -15.09 -20.25 -12.66
C GLY A 124 -15.50 -18.80 -12.40
N VAL A 125 -16.59 -18.32 -13.01
CA VAL A 125 -17.16 -17.01 -12.71
C VAL A 125 -18.12 -17.15 -11.52
N PRO A 126 -17.82 -16.53 -10.36
CA PRO A 126 -18.71 -16.58 -9.22
C PRO A 126 -20.00 -15.81 -9.48
N CYS A 127 -21.05 -16.20 -8.75
CA CYS A 127 -22.34 -15.53 -8.81
C CYS A 127 -22.30 -14.15 -8.14
N ALA A 128 -23.21 -13.28 -8.54
CA ALA A 128 -23.41 -11.98 -7.92
C ALA A 128 -23.79 -12.14 -6.44
N ALA A 129 -23.57 -11.07 -5.66
CA ALA A 129 -23.85 -11.07 -4.23
C ALA A 129 -25.28 -11.53 -3.92
N GLY A 130 -25.42 -12.45 -2.96
CA GLY A 130 -26.71 -13.02 -2.56
C GLY A 130 -27.15 -14.26 -3.37
N LEU A 131 -26.39 -14.67 -4.39
CA LEU A 131 -26.63 -15.89 -5.15
C LEU A 131 -25.54 -16.92 -4.89
N ASN A 132 -25.88 -18.20 -4.97
CA ASN A 132 -24.92 -19.29 -4.89
C ASN A 132 -24.89 -20.10 -6.19
N CYS A 133 -23.75 -20.69 -6.50
CA CYS A 133 -23.65 -21.65 -7.59
C CYS A 133 -24.26 -22.98 -7.14
N ASN A 134 -25.44 -23.33 -7.66
CA ASN A 134 -26.09 -24.58 -7.30
C ASN A 134 -25.37 -25.80 -7.92
N TRP A 135 -25.76 -27.00 -7.51
CA TRP A 135 -25.16 -28.25 -7.99
C TRP A 135 -25.30 -28.48 -9.50
N LYS A 136 -26.27 -27.82 -10.17
CA LYS A 136 -26.43 -27.84 -11.63
C LYS A 136 -25.49 -26.85 -12.34
N GLY A 137 -24.73 -26.06 -11.59
CA GLY A 137 -23.82 -25.05 -12.11
C GLY A 137 -24.51 -23.74 -12.51
N TYR A 138 -25.64 -23.39 -11.90
CA TYR A 138 -26.35 -22.13 -12.17
C TYR A 138 -26.48 -21.27 -10.92
N CYS A 139 -26.41 -19.96 -11.10
CA CYS A 139 -26.60 -18.99 -10.03
C CYS A 139 -28.07 -18.92 -9.61
N GLY A 140 -28.33 -19.08 -8.32
CA GLY A 140 -29.67 -18.98 -7.74
C GLY A 140 -29.66 -18.99 -6.22
#